data_AF-A0A942L8S0-F1
#
_entry.id   AF-A0A942L8S0-F1
#
_cell.length_a   1.000
_cell.length_b   1.000
_cell.length_c   1.000
_cell.angle_alpha   90.00
_cell.angle_beta   90.00
_cell.angle_gamma   90.00
#
_symmetry.space_group_name_H-M   'P 1'
#
loop_
_entity.id
_entity.type
_entity.pdbx_description
1 polymer ?
#
loop_
_entity_poly.entity_id
_entity_poly.type
_entity_poly.pdbx_seq_one_letter_code
_entity_poly.pdbx_strand_id
1 'polypeptide(L)'
;APNLLEQNFSINTPNTAWVGDITYHWTEEGWLYTAIVKDLCTKDVVGYAMGDRITKELVIKAMEMALKREKPSPGLIFHSDYAEEKTMPKFYISYCS
;
A
#
# COMPACT_ATOMS: atom_id res chain seq x y z
N ALA A 1 15.53 -2.39 -5.83
CA ALA A 1 15.75 -1.09 -6.53
C ALA A 1 16.53 -0.18 -5.56
N PRO A 2 16.90 1.08 -5.86
CA PRO A 2 17.43 1.95 -4.81
C PRO A 2 16.29 2.33 -3.84
N ASN A 3 16.58 2.30 -2.54
CA ASN A 3 15.64 2.68 -1.48
C ASN A 3 15.44 4.21 -1.49
N LEU A 4 14.49 4.69 -2.30
CA LEU A 4 14.17 6.13 -2.46
C LEU A 4 13.57 6.76 -1.18
N LEU A 5 13.19 5.94 -0.18
CA LEU A 5 12.78 6.47 1.12
C LEU A 5 13.98 6.87 1.98
N GLU A 6 15.21 6.44 1.69
CA GLU A 6 16.44 6.72 2.46
C GLU A 6 16.28 6.61 4.00
N GLN A 7 15.34 5.77 4.49
CA GLN A 7 14.92 5.72 5.90
C GLN A 7 14.39 7.07 6.48
N ASN A 8 14.09 8.05 5.63
CA ASN A 8 13.47 9.30 6.01
C ASN A 8 11.94 9.15 6.06
N PHE A 9 11.43 8.77 7.22
CA PHE A 9 9.99 8.66 7.48
C PHE A 9 9.32 10.01 7.84
N SER A 10 10.05 11.12 7.71
CA SER A 10 9.54 12.48 7.99
C SER A 10 8.79 13.03 6.78
N ILE A 11 7.71 12.35 6.42
CA ILE A 11 6.81 12.77 5.35
C ILE A 11 5.82 13.77 5.96
N ASN A 12 5.92 15.04 5.59
CA ASN A 12 5.13 16.13 6.19
C ASN A 12 3.88 16.51 5.36
N THR A 13 3.71 15.89 4.20
CA THR A 13 2.61 16.17 3.28
C THR A 13 1.81 14.89 3.06
N PRO A 14 0.50 14.86 3.38
CA PRO A 14 -0.36 13.72 3.07
C PRO A 14 -0.32 13.38 1.58
N ASN A 15 -0.55 12.10 1.27
CA ASN A 15 -0.68 11.59 -0.10
C ASN A 15 0.58 11.76 -0.97
N THR A 16 1.76 11.81 -0.33
CA THR A 16 3.07 11.87 -1.02
C THR A 16 3.87 10.57 -0.89
N ALA A 17 3.70 9.82 0.19
CA ALA A 17 4.31 8.50 0.35
C ALA A 17 3.37 7.56 1.11
N TRP A 18 3.09 6.41 0.52
CA TRP A 18 2.27 5.35 1.09
C TRP A 18 3.08 4.06 1.23
N VAL A 19 2.72 3.24 2.21
CA VAL A 19 3.27 1.90 2.39
C VAL A 19 2.16 0.86 2.38
N GLY A 20 2.41 -0.27 1.72
CA GLY A 20 1.52 -1.41 1.66
C GLY A 20 2.06 -2.60 2.44
N ASP A 21 1.25 -3.17 3.33
CA ASP A 21 1.59 -4.34 4.13
C ASP A 21 0.47 -5.39 4.10
N ILE A 22 0.81 -6.65 4.35
CA ILE A 22 -0.15 -7.74 4.54
C ILE A 22 0.02 -8.32 5.94
N THR A 23 -1.06 -8.29 6.70
CA THR A 23 -1.15 -8.97 7.99
C THR A 23 -2.18 -10.10 7.93
N TYR A 24 -2.20 -10.96 8.95
CA TYR A 24 -3.11 -12.10 9.01
C TYR A 24 -3.68 -12.28 10.41
N HIS A 25 -4.93 -12.69 10.47
CA HIS A 25 -5.70 -12.89 11.69
C HIS A 25 -6.34 -14.27 11.68
N TRP A 26 -6.32 -14.96 12.83
CA TRP A 26 -7.04 -16.21 13.00
C TRP A 26 -8.51 -15.93 13.31
N THR A 27 -9.42 -16.59 12.61
CA THR A 27 -10.87 -16.53 12.84
C THR A 27 -11.43 -17.94 13.03
N GLU A 28 -12.71 -18.06 13.39
CA GLU A 28 -13.39 -19.36 13.48
C GLU A 28 -13.53 -20.06 12.11
N GLU A 29 -13.39 -19.31 11.01
CA GLU A 29 -13.47 -19.79 9.63
C GLU A 29 -12.07 -20.05 9.02
N GLY A 30 -10.99 -19.78 9.76
CA GLY A 30 -9.60 -19.99 9.35
C GLY A 30 -8.77 -18.70 9.29
N TRP A 31 -7.73 -18.68 8.45
CA TRP A 31 -6.87 -17.50 8.30
C TRP A 31 -7.53 -16.43 7.42
N LEU A 32 -7.62 -15.21 7.95
CA LEU A 32 -8.02 -14.02 7.21
C LEU A 32 -6.80 -13.13 6.97
N TYR A 33 -6.44 -12.95 5.70
CA TYR A 33 -5.34 -12.08 5.28
C TYR A 33 -5.88 -10.70 4.94
N THR A 34 -5.23 -9.66 5.45
CA THR A 34 -5.62 -8.27 5.27
C THR A 34 -4.46 -7.47 4.69
N ALA A 35 -4.62 -7.00 3.46
CA ALA A 35 -3.73 -6.00 2.89
C ALA A 35 -4.20 -4.61 3.30
N ILE A 36 -3.26 -3.75 3.70
CA ILE A 36 -3.50 -2.36 4.04
C ILE A 36 -2.59 -1.44 3.23
N VAL A 37 -3.08 -0.24 2.93
CA VAL A 37 -2.29 0.89 2.42
C VAL A 37 -2.37 2.00 3.45
N LYS A 38 -1.21 2.42 3.95
CA LYS A 38 -1.07 3.42 4.99
C LYS A 38 -0.37 4.66 4.45
N ASP A 39 -0.91 5.83 4.76
CA ASP A 39 -0.26 7.10 4.50
C ASP A 39 0.87 7.36 5.52
N LEU A 40 2.08 7.64 5.05
CA LEU A 40 3.22 7.85 5.94
C LEU A 40 3.20 9.20 6.66
N CYS A 41 2.49 10.21 6.16
CA CYS A 41 2.31 11.48 6.83
C CYS A 41 1.24 11.38 7.92
N THR A 42 0.02 10.98 7.57
CA THR A 42 -1.12 11.00 8.51
C THR A 42 -1.15 9.79 9.43
N LYS A 43 -0.48 8.70 9.04
CA LYS A 43 -0.53 7.37 9.66
C LYS A 43 -1.88 6.65 9.51
N ASP A 44 -2.80 7.20 8.72
CA ASP A 44 -4.10 6.59 8.46
C ASP A 44 -4.00 5.42 7.49
N VAL A 45 -4.88 4.43 7.67
CA VAL A 45 -5.16 3.42 6.64
C VAL A 45 -6.11 4.03 5.61
N VAL A 46 -5.57 4.26 4.42
CA VAL A 46 -6.27 4.91 3.30
C VAL A 46 -6.92 3.91 2.35
N GLY A 47 -6.48 2.64 2.37
CA GLY A 47 -7.13 1.55 1.65
C GLY A 47 -6.84 0.20 2.27
N TYR A 48 -7.72 -0.77 2.03
CA TYR A 48 -7.55 -2.15 2.53
C TYR A 48 -8.29 -3.16 1.66
N ALA A 49 -7.90 -4.42 1.77
CA ALA A 49 -8.61 -5.56 1.18
C ALA A 49 -8.37 -6.82 2.01
N MET A 50 -9.34 -7.74 2.01
CA MET A 50 -9.27 -8.99 2.78
C MET A 50 -9.51 -10.21 1.90
N GLY A 51 -8.92 -11.35 2.27
CA GLY A 51 -9.08 -12.62 1.58
C GLY A 51 -8.61 -13.81 2.42
N ASP A 52 -8.86 -15.02 1.91
CA ASP A 52 -8.53 -16.29 2.55
C ASP A 52 -7.09 -16.78 2.25
N ARG A 53 -6.35 -16.06 1.41
CA ARG A 53 -4.97 -16.37 1.01
C ARG A 53 -4.15 -15.10 0.83
N ILE A 54 -2.82 -15.19 1.02
CA ILE A 54 -1.89 -14.12 0.63
C ILE A 54 -1.80 -14.08 -0.89
N THR A 55 -2.29 -12.99 -1.50
CA THR A 55 -2.21 -12.80 -2.95
C THR A 55 -1.81 -11.36 -3.30
N LYS A 56 -1.22 -11.18 -4.48
CA LYS A 56 -0.89 -9.84 -5.02
C LYS A 56 -2.17 -9.03 -5.25
N GLU A 57 -3.27 -9.68 -5.60
CA GLU A 57 -4.57 -9.07 -5.82
C GLU A 57 -5.11 -8.36 -4.58
N LEU A 58 -4.78 -8.82 -3.36
CA LEU A 58 -5.16 -8.11 -2.13
C LEU A 58 -4.50 -6.72 -2.07
N VAL A 59 -3.20 -6.63 -2.36
CA VAL A 59 -2.49 -5.35 -2.37
C VAL A 59 -3.03 -4.44 -3.48
N ILE A 60 -3.31 -4.99 -4.66
CA ILE A 60 -3.88 -4.22 -5.78
C ILE A 60 -5.24 -3.63 -5.39
N LYS A 61 -6.14 -4.44 -4.83
CA LYS A 61 -7.46 -3.98 -4.37
C LYS A 61 -7.37 -2.91 -3.28
N ALA A 62 -6.46 -3.09 -2.32
CA ALA A 62 -6.24 -2.10 -1.27
C ALA A 62 -5.73 -0.77 -1.87
N MET A 63 -4.83 -0.84 -2.86
CA MET A 63 -4.31 0.33 -3.56
C MET A 63 -5.36 1.03 -4.42
N GLU A 64 -6.19 0.28 -5.15
CA GLU A 64 -7.31 0.83 -5.91
C GLU A 64 -8.30 1.57 -5.01
N MET A 65 -8.61 1.01 -3.83
CA MET A 65 -9.43 1.67 -2.82
C MET A 65 -8.79 2.98 -2.35
N ALA A 66 -7.49 2.96 -2.02
CA ALA A 66 -6.76 4.14 -1.56
C ALA A 66 -6.74 5.25 -2.62
N LEU A 67 -6.41 4.92 -3.88
CA LEU A 67 -6.38 5.87 -4.99
C LEU A 67 -7.76 6.51 -5.23
N LYS A 68 -8.83 5.72 -5.16
CA LYS A 68 -10.21 6.21 -5.33
C LYS A 68 -10.63 7.16 -4.21
N ARG A 69 -10.22 6.86 -2.98
CA ARG A 69 -10.55 7.63 -1.77
C ARG A 69 -9.78 8.94 -1.70
N GLU A 70 -8.45 8.85 -1.76
CA GLU A 70 -7.55 9.97 -1.45
C GLU A 70 -7.23 10.85 -2.66
N LYS A 71 -7.35 10.31 -3.88
CA LYS A 71 -7.09 11.03 -5.15
C LYS A 71 -5.77 11.81 -5.10
N PRO A 72 -4.64 11.14 -4.82
CA PRO A 72 -3.34 11.78 -4.68
C PRO A 72 -2.94 12.51 -5.97
N SER A 73 -2.11 13.54 -5.82
CA SER A 73 -1.47 14.18 -6.98
C SER A 73 -0.45 13.23 -7.63
N PRO A 74 -0.13 13.42 -8.92
CA PRO A 74 0.95 12.68 -9.57
C PRO A 74 2.27 12.81 -8.78
N GLY A 75 3.02 11.70 -8.66
CA GLY A 75 4.29 11.67 -7.93
C GLY A 75 4.23 11.04 -6.54
N LEU A 76 3.09 10.44 -6.16
CA LEU A 76 2.99 9.59 -4.98
C LEU A 76 4.09 8.50 -5.02
N ILE A 77 4.75 8.24 -3.90
CA ILE A 77 5.64 7.09 -3.74
C ILE A 77 4.83 5.98 -3.07
N PHE A 78 4.92 4.77 -3.58
CA PHE A 78 4.33 3.61 -2.90
C PHE A 78 5.37 2.49 -2.80
N HIS A 79 5.48 1.96 -1.59
CA HIS A 79 6.38 0.85 -1.27
C HIS A 79 5.57 -0.29 -0.66
N SER A 80 5.79 -1.51 -1.16
CA SER A 80 5.21 -2.71 -0.55
C SER A 80 6.11 -3.91 -0.83
N ASP A 81 6.35 -4.71 0.20
CA ASP A 81 7.14 -5.95 0.10
C ASP A 81 6.40 -7.07 -0.66
N TYR A 82 5.07 -6.94 -0.81
CA TYR A 82 4.21 -7.97 -1.39
C TYR A 82 3.74 -7.64 -2.82
N ALA A 83 4.20 -6.53 -3.39
CA ALA A 83 3.82 -6.10 -4.73
C ALA A 83 5.01 -5.73 -5.61
N GLU A 84 4.89 -6.06 -6.90
CA GLU A 84 5.87 -5.71 -7.91
C GLU A 84 5.37 -4.55 -8.76
N GLU A 85 6.30 -3.73 -9.27
CA GLU A 85 6.01 -2.58 -10.12
C GLU A 85 5.13 -2.93 -11.35
N LYS A 86 5.29 -4.15 -11.90
CA LYS A 86 4.55 -4.61 -13.08
C LYS A 86 3.05 -4.82 -12.83
N THR A 87 2.67 -5.04 -11.56
CA THR A 87 1.29 -5.38 -11.18
C THR A 87 0.48 -4.18 -10.70
N MET A 88 1.08 -2.98 -10.67
CA MET A 88 0.50 -1.83 -9.98
C MET A 88 0.22 -0.65 -10.91
N PRO A 89 -0.74 0.23 -10.56
CA PRO A 89 -1.10 1.38 -11.39
C PRO A 89 0.09 2.33 -11.57
N LYS A 90 0.71 2.34 -12.76
CA LYS A 90 1.93 3.13 -13.03
C LYS A 90 1.71 4.64 -13.12
N PHE A 91 0.47 5.09 -13.28
CA PHE A 91 0.16 6.49 -13.57
C PHE A 91 0.43 7.47 -12.43
N TYR A 92 0.65 6.98 -11.20
CA TYR A 92 0.80 7.84 -10.01
C TYR A 92 2.05 7.57 -9.18
N ILE A 93 2.79 6.48 -9.42
CA ILE A 93 3.64 5.85 -8.40
C ILE A 93 5.11 5.75 -8.82
N SER A 94 6.02 6.26 -7.98
CA SER A 94 7.44 5.85 -7.98
C SER A 94 7.65 4.69 -6.99
N TYR A 95 8.32 3.62 -7.43
CA TYR A 95 8.51 2.38 -6.64
C TYR A 95 9.88 2.31 -5.97
N CYS A 96 9.87 2.04 -4.66
CA CYS A 96 11.01 1.47 -3.95
C CYS A 96 10.79 -0.02 -3.74
N SER A 97 11.77 -0.83 -4.13
CA SER A 97 11.97 -2.19 -3.62
C SER A 97 13.32 -2.25 -2.96
#